data_AF-A0A965UK64-F1
#
_entry.id   AF-A0A965UK64-F1
#
_cell.length_a   1.000
_cell.length_b   1.000
_cell.length_c   1.000
_cell.angle_alpha   90.00
_cell.angle_beta   90.00
_cell.angle_gamma   90.00
#
_symmetry.space_group_name_H-M   'P 1'
#
loop_
_entity.id
_entity.type
_entity.pdbx_description
1 polymer ?
#
loop_
_entity_poly.entity_id
_entity_poly.type
_entity_poly.pdbx_seq_one_letter_code
_entity_poly.pdbx_strand_id
1 'polypeptide(L)'
;MINEKRLEEALKFLADTDEEDAKLSAGLEYLKDKQKRDKGMHIISNELDKSYSIKEQSYYASDVYGEYILQKQALAEKVGITQNKRAKECLVIDVWRTLEASRRKNNI
;
A
#
# COMPACT_ATOMS: atom_id res chain seq x y z
N MET A 1 -25.96 4.27 -16.74
CA MET A 1 -26.44 4.38 -15.35
C MET A 1 -25.93 3.18 -14.59
N ILE A 2 -25.42 3.33 -13.36
CA ILE A 2 -24.94 2.19 -12.57
C ILE A 2 -26.16 1.31 -12.27
N ASN A 3 -26.09 0.05 -12.71
CA ASN A 3 -27.14 -0.94 -12.47
C ASN A 3 -26.75 -1.85 -11.29
N GLU A 4 -27.70 -2.66 -10.83
CA GLU A 4 -27.51 -3.58 -9.69
C GLU A 4 -26.36 -4.57 -9.94
N LYS A 5 -26.23 -5.07 -11.18
CA LYS A 5 -25.10 -5.91 -11.57
C LYS A 5 -23.73 -5.24 -11.33
N ARG A 6 -23.59 -3.95 -11.71
CA ARG A 6 -22.33 -3.21 -11.50
C ARG A 6 -22.06 -2.95 -10.01
N LEU A 7 -23.10 -2.81 -9.20
CA LEU A 7 -22.99 -2.71 -7.74
C LEU A 7 -22.51 -4.03 -7.12
N GLU A 8 -23.08 -5.16 -7.52
CA GLU A 8 -22.65 -6.49 -7.08
C GLU A 8 -21.19 -6.76 -7.46
N GLU A 9 -20.79 -6.41 -8.68
CA GLU A 9 -19.40 -6.51 -9.13
C GLU A 9 -18.45 -5.66 -8.28
N ALA A 10 -18.87 -4.43 -7.90
CA ALA A 10 -18.08 -3.55 -7.03
C ALA A 10 -17.91 -4.15 -5.63
N LEU A 11 -19.00 -4.63 -5.03
CA LEU A 11 -19.00 -5.24 -3.69
C LEU A 11 -18.15 -6.51 -3.68
N LYS A 12 -18.30 -7.35 -4.71
CA LYS A 12 -17.50 -8.57 -4.86
C LYS A 12 -16.01 -8.25 -5.01
N PHE A 13 -15.66 -7.27 -5.84
CA PHE A 13 -14.27 -6.86 -6.00
C PHE A 13 -13.64 -6.41 -4.67
N LEU A 14 -14.38 -5.63 -3.87
CA LEU A 14 -13.90 -5.20 -2.56
C LEU A 14 -13.67 -6.41 -1.65
N ALA A 15 -14.63 -7.33 -1.54
CA ALA A 15 -14.49 -8.52 -0.71
C ALA A 15 -13.33 -9.43 -1.17
N ASP A 16 -13.22 -9.68 -2.48
CA ASP A 16 -12.21 -10.57 -3.06
C ASP A 16 -10.79 -10.00 -2.90
N THR A 17 -10.64 -8.68 -2.78
CA THR A 17 -9.33 -8.01 -2.67
C THR A 17 -8.93 -7.64 -1.24
N ASP A 18 -9.77 -7.91 -0.24
CA ASP A 18 -9.51 -7.51 1.16
C ASP A 18 -8.21 -8.12 1.71
N GLU A 19 -8.00 -9.43 1.50
CA GLU A 19 -6.78 -10.09 1.97
C GLU A 19 -5.53 -9.60 1.26
N GLU A 20 -5.62 -9.33 -0.05
CA GLU A 20 -4.48 -8.86 -0.84
C GLU A 20 -4.07 -7.46 -0.41
N ASP A 21 -5.04 -6.54 -0.26
CA ASP A 21 -4.81 -5.17 0.20
C ASP A 21 -4.18 -5.15 1.61
N ALA A 22 -4.67 -6.00 2.51
CA ALA A 22 -4.12 -6.16 3.85
C ALA A 22 -2.67 -6.69 3.81
N LYS A 23 -2.38 -7.72 3.00
CA LYS A 23 -1.03 -8.29 2.86
C LYS A 23 -0.04 -7.28 2.29
N LEU A 24 -0.43 -6.54 1.25
CA LEU A 24 0.43 -5.54 0.62
C LEU A 24 0.71 -4.37 1.58
N SER A 25 -0.30 -3.90 2.31
CA SER A 25 -0.15 -2.85 3.32
C SER A 25 0.74 -3.28 4.48
N ALA A 26 0.55 -4.49 5.00
CA ALA A 26 1.43 -5.06 6.03
C ALA A 26 2.87 -5.22 5.55
N GLY A 27 3.06 -5.57 4.27
CA GLY A 27 4.38 -5.65 3.65
C GLY A 27 5.14 -4.32 3.64
N LEU A 28 4.45 -3.19 3.45
CA LEU A 28 5.09 -1.87 3.53
C LEU A 28 5.58 -1.54 4.93
N GLU A 29 4.80 -1.85 5.96
CA GLU A 29 5.24 -1.67 7.35
C GLU A 29 6.39 -2.60 7.69
N TYR A 30 6.32 -3.87 7.27
CA TYR A 30 7.40 -4.84 7.43
C TYR A 30 8.72 -4.32 6.82
N LEU A 31 8.68 -3.74 5.62
CA LEU A 31 9.87 -3.18 4.99
C LEU A 31 10.52 -2.07 5.83
N LYS A 32 9.73 -1.22 6.50
CA LYS A 32 10.27 -0.17 7.39
C LYS A 32 11.02 -0.78 8.56
N ASP A 33 10.48 -1.84 9.17
CA ASP A 33 11.14 -2.48 10.31
C ASP A 33 12.34 -3.32 9.88
N LYS A 34 12.26 -3.97 8.72
CA LYS A 34 13.40 -4.63 8.09
C LYS A 34 14.55 -3.65 7.86
N GLN A 35 14.27 -2.46 7.31
CA GLN A 35 15.30 -1.42 7.12
C GLN A 35 16.00 -1.04 8.42
N LYS A 36 15.25 -0.86 9.52
CA LYS A 36 15.83 -0.54 10.84
C LYS A 36 16.74 -1.66 11.33
N ARG A 37 16.30 -2.90 11.19
CA ARG A 37 17.07 -4.08 11.56
C ARG A 37 18.35 -4.19 10.74
N ASP A 38 18.25 -4.08 9.42
CA ASP A 38 19.36 -4.23 8.49
C ASP A 38 20.41 -3.13 8.70
N LYS A 39 19.97 -1.89 8.96
CA LYS A 39 20.84 -0.80 9.40
C LYS A 39 21.58 -1.13 10.70
N GLY A 40 20.87 -1.66 11.70
CA GLY A 40 21.47 -2.06 12.97
C GLY A 40 22.54 -3.13 12.79
N MET A 41 22.26 -4.14 11.97
CA MET A 41 23.21 -5.20 11.63
C MET A 41 24.44 -4.65 10.90
N HIS A 42 24.24 -3.74 9.94
CA HIS A 42 25.35 -3.09 9.22
C HIS A 42 26.28 -2.32 10.16
N ILE A 43 25.72 -1.55 11.10
CA ILE A 43 26.50 -0.77 12.06
C ILE A 43 27.28 -1.68 13.02
N ILE A 44 26.68 -2.78 13.49
CA ILE A 44 27.33 -3.73 14.40
C ILE A 44 28.45 -4.49 13.69
N SER A 45 28.22 -4.93 12.45
CA SER A 45 29.17 -5.73 11.67
C SER A 45 30.32 -4.95 11.04
N ASN A 46 30.18 -3.62 10.89
CA ASN A 46 31.23 -2.79 10.32
C ASN A 46 32.31 -2.49 11.37
N GLU A 47 33.42 -3.21 11.32
CA GLU A 47 34.60 -3.01 12.19
C GLU A 47 35.62 -2.01 11.62
N LEU A 48 35.49 -1.66 10.33
CA LEU A 48 36.45 -0.81 9.60
C LEU A 48 36.30 0.67 9.94
N ASP A 49 35.06 1.15 10.02
CA ASP A 49 34.78 2.56 10.25
C ASP A 49 34.84 2.91 11.74
N LYS A 50 35.65 3.91 12.10
CA LYS A 50 35.89 4.26 13.51
C LYS A 50 34.76 5.07 14.16
N SER A 51 33.99 5.82 13.36
CA SER A 51 32.89 6.66 13.85
C SER A 51 31.54 6.07 13.50
N TYR A 52 30.58 6.14 14.44
CA TYR A 52 29.19 5.77 14.20
C TYR A 52 28.58 6.52 13.02
N SER A 53 28.91 7.81 12.85
CA SER A 53 28.40 8.61 11.73
C SER A 53 28.85 8.09 10.38
N ILE A 54 30.10 7.62 10.27
CA ILE A 54 30.63 7.04 9.02
C ILE A 54 29.95 5.70 8.74
N LYS A 55 29.77 4.85 9.77
CA LYS A 55 29.03 3.60 9.65
C LYS A 55 27.60 3.80 9.13
N GLU A 56 26.91 4.82 9.64
CA GLU A 56 25.57 5.15 9.20
C GLU A 56 25.53 5.61 7.73
N GLN A 57 26.44 6.49 7.32
CA GLN A 57 26.53 6.91 5.92
C GLN A 57 26.92 5.76 4.99
N SER A 58 27.79 4.86 5.44
CA SER A 58 28.17 3.66 4.68
C SER A 58 26.97 2.74 4.43
N TYR A 59 26.03 2.64 5.38
CA TYR A 59 24.80 1.89 5.18
C TYR A 59 23.93 2.54 4.10
N TYR A 60 23.74 3.85 4.14
CA TYR A 60 22.94 4.55 3.12
C TYR A 60 23.58 4.52 1.73
N ALA A 61 24.90 4.39 1.64
CA ALA A 61 25.61 4.20 0.38
C ALA A 61 25.69 2.72 -0.05
N SER A 62 25.23 1.78 0.77
CA SER A 62 25.32 0.35 0.49
C SER A 62 24.26 -0.13 -0.50
N ASP A 63 24.58 -1.20 -1.21
CA ASP A 63 23.64 -1.88 -2.11
C ASP A 63 22.41 -2.39 -1.35
N VAL A 64 22.57 -2.80 -0.08
CA VAL A 64 21.46 -3.26 0.78
C VAL A 64 20.38 -2.17 0.92
N TYR A 65 20.80 -0.93 1.12
CA TYR A 65 19.87 0.20 1.23
C TYR A 65 19.28 0.58 -0.13
N GLY A 66 20.08 0.49 -1.20
CA GLY A 66 19.59 0.67 -2.58
C GLY A 66 18.50 -0.32 -2.94
N GLU A 67 18.70 -1.61 -2.66
CA GLU A 67 17.70 -2.67 -2.85
C GLU A 67 16.45 -2.43 -2.02
N TYR A 68 16.59 -1.99 -0.77
CA TYR A 68 15.44 -1.63 0.07
C TYR A 68 14.60 -0.52 -0.57
N ILE A 69 15.23 0.52 -1.13
CA ILE A 69 14.51 1.62 -1.79
C ILE A 69 13.70 1.08 -2.97
N LEU A 70 14.31 0.24 -3.82
CA LEU A 70 13.64 -0.34 -4.99
C LEU A 70 12.49 -1.26 -4.58
N GLN A 71 12.70 -2.13 -3.58
CA GLN A 71 11.65 -3.01 -3.05
C GLN A 71 10.49 -2.20 -2.46
N LYS A 72 10.79 -1.15 -1.70
CA LYS A 72 9.78 -0.27 -1.12
C LYS A 72 9.00 0.48 -2.19
N GLN A 73 9.66 1.00 -3.21
CA GLN A 73 9.00 1.69 -4.33
C GLN A 73 8.04 0.75 -5.05
N ALA A 74 8.52 -0.43 -5.45
CA ALA A 74 7.71 -1.41 -6.17
C ALA A 74 6.49 -1.88 -5.35
N LEU A 75 6.66 -2.09 -4.04
CA LEU A 75 5.54 -2.48 -3.18
C LEU A 75 4.57 -1.32 -2.94
N ALA A 76 5.07 -0.09 -2.77
CA ALA A 76 4.24 1.09 -2.59
C ALA A 76 3.38 1.38 -3.82
N GLU A 77 3.94 1.18 -5.02
CA GLU A 77 3.18 1.29 -6.27
C GLU A 77 2.04 0.26 -6.33
N LYS A 78 2.30 -1.00 -5.97
CA LYS A 78 1.26 -2.05 -5.93
C LYS A 78 0.15 -1.74 -4.92
N VAL A 79 0.52 -1.28 -3.73
CA VAL A 79 -0.46 -0.83 -2.71
C VAL A 79 -1.29 0.33 -3.26
N GLY A 80 -0.65 1.36 -3.82
CA GLY A 80 -1.34 2.51 -4.38
C GLY A 80 -2.31 2.15 -5.50
N ILE A 81 -1.90 1.28 -6.43
CA ILE A 81 -2.78 0.80 -7.51
C ILE A 81 -3.99 0.04 -6.93
N THR A 82 -3.77 -0.82 -5.94
CA THR A 82 -4.83 -1.64 -5.32
C THR A 82 -5.82 -0.76 -4.57
N GLN A 83 -5.33 0.17 -3.76
CA GLN A 83 -6.16 1.13 -3.03
C GLN A 83 -6.93 2.05 -3.97
N ASN A 84 -6.31 2.52 -5.06
CA ASN A 84 -7.00 3.35 -6.05
C ASN A 84 -8.13 2.58 -6.75
N LYS A 85 -7.92 1.30 -7.09
CA LYS A 85 -8.98 0.45 -7.63
C LYS A 85 -10.12 0.26 -6.63
N ARG A 86 -9.80 -0.05 -5.37
CA ARG A 86 -10.79 -0.20 -4.29
C ARG A 86 -11.57 1.10 -4.06
N ALA A 87 -10.89 2.24 -4.00
CA ALA A 87 -11.53 3.55 -3.88
C ALA A 87 -12.48 3.86 -5.05
N LYS A 88 -12.11 3.49 -6.28
CA LYS A 88 -12.99 3.60 -7.44
C LYS A 88 -14.26 2.76 -7.27
N GLU A 89 -14.16 1.53 -6.76
CA GLU A 89 -15.34 0.69 -6.49
C GLU A 89 -16.22 1.26 -5.38
N CYS A 90 -15.63 1.85 -4.33
CA CYS A 90 -16.38 2.59 -3.32
C CYS A 90 -17.16 3.77 -3.93
N LEU A 91 -16.55 4.54 -4.83
CA LEU A 91 -17.23 5.64 -5.53
C LEU A 91 -18.41 5.13 -6.38
N VAL A 92 -18.28 3.97 -7.03
CA VAL A 92 -19.40 3.36 -7.78
C VAL A 92 -20.57 3.05 -6.85
N ILE A 93 -20.30 2.49 -5.67
CA ILE A 93 -21.33 2.20 -4.65
C ILE A 93 -22.00 3.49 -4.18
N ASP A 94 -21.24 4.54 -3.88
CA ASP A 94 -21.78 5.80 -3.38
C ASP A 94 -22.61 6.56 -4.43
N VAL A 95 -22.18 6.55 -5.69
CA VAL A 95 -22.96 7.12 -6.79
C VAL A 95 -24.26 6.34 -6.98
N TRP A 96 -24.23 5.01 -6.91
CA TRP A 96 -25.45 4.20 -6.98
C TRP A 96 -26.41 4.53 -5.85
N ARG A 97 -25.93 4.59 -4.60
CA ARG A 97 -26.74 4.97 -3.43
C ARG A 97 -27.41 6.33 -3.61
N THR A 98 -26.66 7.29 -4.14
CA THR A 98 -27.17 8.64 -4.42
C THR A 98 -28.26 8.63 -5.48
N LEU A 99 -28.07 7.90 -6.58
CA LEU A 99 -29.07 7.77 -7.64
C LEU A 99 -30.37 7.12 -7.14
N GLU A 100 -30.26 6.07 -6.32
CA GLU A 100 -31.43 5.40 -5.74
C GLU A 100 -32.18 6.29 -4.74
N ALA A 101 -31.46 7.06 -3.92
CA ALA A 101 -32.07 8.04 -3.03
C ALA A 101 -32.83 9.12 -3.81
N SER A 102 -32.27 9.62 -4.92
CA SER A 102 -32.94 10.57 -5.80
C SER A 102 -34.17 9.98 -6.48
N ARG A 103 -34.13 8.72 -6.93
CA ARG A 103 -35.30 8.03 -7.50
C ARG A 103 -36.45 7.92 -6.51
N ARG A 104 -36.15 7.59 -5.24
CA ARG A 104 -37.17 7.50 -4.19
C ARG A 104 -37.83 8.85 -3.88
N LYS A 105 -37.10 9.97 -3.98
CA LYS A 105 -37.64 11.32 -3.72
C LYS A 105 -38.61 11.82 -4.80
N ASN A 106 -38.46 11.38 -6.05
CA ASN A 106 -39.29 11.83 -7.17
C ASN A 106 -40.50 10.91 -7.45
N ASN A 107 -40.71 9.86 -6.64
CA ASN A 107 -41.92 9.02 -6.68
C ASN A 107 -43.01 9.60 -5.74
N ILE A 108 -43.42 10.84 -6.00
CA ILE A 108 -44.68 11.41 -5.47
C ILE A 108 -45.76 11.22 -6.53
#